data_AF-A0A0C2DEV3-F1
#
_entry.id   AF-A0A0C2DEV3-F1
#
_cell.length_a   1.000
_cell.length_b   1.000
_cell.length_c   1.000
_cell.angle_alpha   90.00
_cell.angle_beta   90.00
_cell.angle_gamma   90.00
#
_symmetry.space_group_name_H-M   'P 1'
#
loop_
_entity.id
_entity.type
_entity.pdbx_description
1 polymer ?
#
loop_
_entity_poly.entity_id
_entity_poly.type
_entity_poly.pdbx_seq_one_letter_code
_entity_poly.pdbx_strand_id
1 'polypeptide(L)'
;MPGGNPKAWPHLKQIFQSIAAKSEGEPCCDWVGNAGAGHFVKMVHNGIEYGDMQLIAEAYDLLLEGVGLTCDQMAEVMEEWNQGELDSFLIEITANILKFKDEKGEHVLPKIRDSAGQVRTFAIIGIYTRVSDPEKFIYSP
;
A
#
# COMPACT_ATOMS: atom_id res chain seq x y z
N MET A 1 -12.52 -10.00 1.63
CA MET A 1 -12.40 -11.12 0.66
C MET A 1 -12.91 -12.41 1.31
N PRO A 2 -14.23 -12.59 1.51
CA PRO A 2 -14.79 -13.74 2.23
C PRO A 2 -14.60 -15.05 1.45
N GLY A 3 -14.14 -16.09 2.13
CA GLY A 3 -14.09 -17.47 1.64
C GLY A 3 -14.29 -18.46 2.80
N GLY A 4 -14.49 -19.74 2.50
CA GLY A 4 -14.72 -20.76 3.53
C GLY A 4 -15.84 -21.74 3.18
N ASN A 5 -16.80 -21.90 4.09
CA ASN A 5 -17.97 -22.75 3.87
C ASN A 5 -19.06 -21.95 3.11
N PRO A 6 -19.47 -22.36 1.89
CA PRO A 6 -20.44 -21.63 1.09
C PRO A 6 -21.83 -21.53 1.76
N LYS A 7 -22.17 -22.45 2.67
CA LYS A 7 -23.43 -22.38 3.43
C LYS A 7 -23.51 -21.17 4.36
N ALA A 8 -22.38 -20.61 4.78
CA ALA A 8 -22.35 -19.43 5.64
C ALA A 8 -22.61 -18.12 4.87
N TRP A 9 -22.31 -18.09 3.56
CA TRP A 9 -22.35 -16.86 2.77
C TRP A 9 -23.74 -16.19 2.72
N PRO A 10 -24.85 -16.90 2.45
CA PRO A 10 -26.18 -16.29 2.43
C PRO A 10 -26.56 -15.58 3.74
N HIS A 11 -26.04 -16.05 4.88
CA HIS A 11 -26.30 -15.46 6.19
C HIS A 11 -25.46 -14.22 6.49
N LEU A 12 -24.28 -14.10 5.88
CA LEU A 12 -23.32 -13.01 6.13
C LEU A 12 -23.31 -11.96 5.02
N LYS A 13 -23.75 -12.31 3.80
CA LYS A 13 -23.66 -11.50 2.60
C LYS A 13 -24.19 -10.08 2.82
N GLN A 14 -25.40 -9.93 3.35
CA GLN A 14 -26.02 -8.62 3.53
C GLN A 14 -25.19 -7.72 4.46
N ILE A 15 -24.71 -8.26 5.59
CA ILE A 15 -23.89 -7.50 6.55
C ILE A 15 -22.58 -7.10 5.87
N PHE A 16 -21.88 -8.07 5.27
CA PHE A 16 -20.56 -7.85 4.68
C PHE A 16 -20.59 -6.89 3.49
N GLN A 17 -21.61 -6.96 2.64
CA GLN A 17 -21.78 -6.06 1.50
C GLN A 17 -22.27 -4.67 1.93
N SER A 18 -23.06 -4.56 3.00
CA SER A 18 -23.56 -3.27 3.48
C SER A 18 -22.46 -2.36 4.05
N ILE A 19 -21.44 -2.96 4.66
CA ILE A 19 -20.32 -2.25 5.30
C ILE A 19 -19.08 -2.14 4.40
N ALA A 20 -19.06 -2.82 3.25
CA ALA A 20 -17.93 -2.76 2.34
C ALA A 20 -17.85 -1.40 1.63
N ALA A 21 -16.63 -1.00 1.25
CA ALA A 21 -16.43 0.08 0.29
C ALA A 21 -17.19 -0.23 -1.01
N LYS A 22 -17.62 0.80 -1.73
CA LYS A 22 -18.37 0.66 -2.97
C LYS A 22 -17.63 1.33 -4.13
N SER A 23 -17.62 0.68 -5.28
CA SER A 23 -17.14 1.23 -6.55
C SER A 23 -18.25 1.09 -7.59
N GLU A 24 -18.57 2.18 -8.30
CA GLU A 24 -19.66 2.21 -9.28
C GLU A 24 -21.01 1.70 -8.75
N GLY A 25 -21.25 1.87 -7.45
CA GLY A 25 -22.46 1.40 -6.75
C GLY A 25 -22.39 -0.05 -6.26
N GLU A 26 -21.41 -0.83 -6.67
CA GLU A 26 -21.22 -2.23 -6.29
C GLU A 26 -20.29 -2.37 -5.06
N PRO A 27 -20.59 -3.28 -4.12
CA PRO A 27 -19.74 -3.52 -2.96
C PRO A 27 -18.44 -4.24 -3.35
N CYS A 28 -17.31 -3.77 -2.83
CA CYS A 28 -15.99 -4.41 -2.95
C CYS A 28 -15.87 -5.65 -2.04
N CYS A 29 -16.90 -6.49 -2.01
CA CYS A 29 -16.99 -7.68 -1.20
C CYS A 29 -17.95 -8.69 -1.85
N ASP A 30 -17.40 -9.81 -2.31
CA ASP A 30 -18.18 -10.96 -2.76
C ASP A 30 -17.49 -12.26 -2.40
N TRP A 31 -18.19 -13.37 -2.57
CA TRP A 31 -17.70 -14.71 -2.28
C TRP A 31 -16.51 -15.07 -3.16
N VAL A 32 -15.34 -15.28 -2.54
CA VAL A 32 -14.08 -15.55 -3.22
C VAL A 32 -13.90 -17.04 -3.52
N GLY A 33 -14.33 -17.93 -2.63
CA GLY A 33 -14.20 -19.36 -2.84
C GLY A 33 -14.18 -20.20 -1.57
N ASN A 34 -13.96 -21.50 -1.75
CA ASN A 34 -13.99 -22.47 -0.67
C ASN A 34 -12.76 -22.40 0.24
N ALA A 35 -12.90 -22.90 1.47
CA ALA A 35 -11.81 -23.05 2.44
C ALA A 35 -11.00 -21.75 2.65
N GLY A 36 -9.68 -21.78 2.47
CA GLY A 36 -8.78 -20.65 2.71
C GLY A 36 -8.72 -19.61 1.58
N ALA A 37 -9.56 -19.70 0.54
CA ALA A 37 -9.45 -18.84 -0.66
C ALA A 37 -9.44 -17.35 -0.33
N GLY A 38 -10.29 -16.90 0.59
CA GLY A 38 -10.33 -15.51 1.03
C GLY A 38 -9.01 -14.99 1.64
N HIS A 39 -8.40 -15.81 2.51
CA HIS A 39 -7.09 -15.49 3.10
C HIS A 39 -5.97 -15.57 2.06
N PHE A 40 -6.06 -16.50 1.12
CA PHE A 40 -5.09 -16.61 0.03
C PHE A 40 -5.10 -15.36 -0.86
N VAL A 41 -6.28 -14.88 -1.27
CA VAL A 41 -6.36 -13.64 -2.06
C VAL A 41 -5.82 -12.45 -1.27
N LYS A 42 -6.05 -12.36 0.04
CA LYS A 42 -5.45 -11.30 0.87
C LYS A 42 -3.92 -11.41 0.94
N MET A 43 -3.38 -12.63 1.05
CA MET A 43 -1.93 -12.84 1.01
C MET A 43 -1.34 -12.38 -0.33
N VAL A 44 -1.99 -12.68 -1.46
CA VAL A 44 -1.56 -12.22 -2.79
C VAL A 44 -1.68 -10.70 -2.92
N HIS A 45 -2.79 -10.09 -2.48
CA HIS A 45 -2.95 -8.63 -2.43
C HIS A 45 -1.78 -7.97 -1.70
N ASN A 46 -1.40 -8.50 -0.54
CA ASN A 46 -0.26 -7.97 0.19
C ASN A 46 1.01 -8.03 -0.67
N GLY A 47 1.27 -9.15 -1.34
CA GLY A 47 2.41 -9.28 -2.25
C GLY A 47 2.40 -8.28 -3.42
N ILE A 48 1.24 -8.04 -4.03
CA ILE A 48 1.07 -7.04 -5.11
C ILE A 48 1.41 -5.64 -4.58
N GLU A 49 0.91 -5.29 -3.39
CA GLU A 49 1.19 -3.99 -2.76
C GLU A 49 2.69 -3.74 -2.58
N TYR A 50 3.47 -4.75 -2.15
CA TYR A 50 4.93 -4.60 -2.07
C TYR A 50 5.57 -4.37 -3.44
N GLY A 51 5.07 -5.04 -4.48
CA GLY A 51 5.56 -4.86 -5.85
C GLY A 51 5.31 -3.43 -6.35
N ASP A 52 4.08 -2.94 -6.22
CA ASP A 52 3.70 -1.60 -6.68
C ASP A 52 4.52 -0.51 -5.99
N MET A 53 4.68 -0.63 -4.67
CA MET A 53 5.49 0.28 -3.87
C MET A 53 6.97 0.29 -4.28
N GLN A 54 7.54 -0.88 -4.58
CA GLN A 54 8.93 -0.98 -5.05
C GLN A 54 9.10 -0.36 -6.45
N LEU A 55 8.13 -0.57 -7.35
CA LEU A 55 8.14 0.04 -8.68
C LEU A 55 8.08 1.58 -8.60
N ILE A 56 7.26 2.12 -7.70
CA ILE A 56 7.19 3.55 -7.45
C ILE A 56 8.52 4.08 -6.89
N ALA A 57 9.15 3.34 -5.96
CA ALA A 57 10.46 3.72 -5.41
C ALA A 57 11.57 3.73 -6.48
N GLU A 58 11.61 2.73 -7.36
CA GLU A 58 12.57 2.70 -8.48
C GLU A 58 12.33 3.85 -9.47
N ALA A 59 11.07 4.16 -9.77
CA ALA A 59 10.74 5.32 -10.59
C ALA A 59 11.19 6.63 -9.93
N TYR A 60 10.98 6.77 -8.62
CA TYR A 60 11.47 7.91 -7.83
C TYR A 60 13.00 8.05 -7.92
N ASP A 61 13.76 6.96 -7.70
CA ASP A 61 15.22 6.99 -7.76
C ASP A 61 15.72 7.37 -9.17
N LEU A 62 15.07 6.87 -10.22
CA LEU A 62 15.40 7.26 -11.60
C LEU A 62 15.14 8.74 -11.87
N LEU A 63 14.05 9.31 -11.34
CA LEU A 63 13.75 10.73 -11.49
C LEU A 63 14.71 11.60 -10.67
N LEU A 64 15.09 11.16 -9.47
CA LEU A 64 15.99 11.88 -8.59
C LEU A 64 17.45 11.84 -9.10
N GLU A 65 18.03 10.65 -9.24
CA GLU A 65 19.45 10.47 -9.55
C GLU A 65 19.72 10.40 -11.06
N GLY A 66 18.79 9.82 -11.83
CA GLY A 66 18.94 9.67 -13.29
C GLY A 66 18.65 10.95 -14.05
N VAL A 67 17.56 11.65 -13.69
CA VAL A 67 17.12 12.89 -14.36
C VAL A 67 17.54 14.15 -13.60
N GLY A 68 17.68 14.09 -12.27
CA GLY A 68 18.07 15.23 -11.45
C GLY A 68 16.90 16.12 -11.01
N LEU A 69 15.69 15.56 -10.89
CA LEU A 69 14.52 16.34 -10.51
C LEU A 69 14.48 16.64 -9.00
N THR A 70 13.94 17.82 -8.67
CA THR A 70 13.64 18.20 -7.28
C THR A 70 12.37 17.52 -6.76
N CYS A 71 12.15 17.50 -5.44
CA CYS A 71 10.95 16.90 -4.85
C CYS A 71 9.65 17.54 -5.36
N ASP A 72 9.61 18.87 -5.49
CA ASP A 72 8.43 19.58 -6.02
C ASP A 72 8.16 19.17 -7.49
N GLN A 73 9.18 19.07 -8.34
CA GLN A 73 9.03 18.61 -9.73
C GLN A 73 8.62 17.15 -9.85
N MET A 74 9.18 16.27 -9.02
CA MET A 74 8.76 14.86 -8.98
C MET A 74 7.31 14.74 -8.54
N ALA A 75 6.85 15.58 -7.61
CA ALA A 75 5.45 15.58 -7.22
C ALA A 75 4.53 15.96 -8.39
N GLU A 76 4.90 16.96 -9.19
CA GLU A 76 4.16 17.32 -10.41
C GLU A 76 4.08 16.16 -11.40
N VAL A 77 5.18 15.42 -11.61
CA VAL A 77 5.20 14.21 -12.45
C VAL A 77 4.25 13.14 -11.91
N MET A 78 4.28 12.87 -10.61
CA MET A 78 3.39 11.89 -9.98
C MET A 78 1.92 12.31 -10.08
N GLU A 79 1.61 13.60 -9.94
CA GLU A 79 0.25 14.13 -10.14
C GLU A 79 -0.22 13.97 -11.58
N GLU A 80 0.64 14.23 -12.56
CA GLU A 80 0.33 14.00 -13.97
C GLU A 80 0.04 12.52 -14.24
N TRP A 81 0.89 11.63 -13.73
CA TRP A 81 0.68 10.18 -13.86
C TRP A 81 -0.63 9.72 -13.22
N ASN A 82 -1.04 10.33 -12.10
CA ASN A 82 -2.30 10.02 -11.42
C ASN A 82 -3.56 10.50 -12.18
N GLN A 83 -3.42 11.28 -13.25
CA GLN A 83 -4.54 11.62 -14.15
C GLN A 83 -4.61 10.69 -15.37
N GLY A 84 -3.64 9.78 -15.52
CA GLY A 84 -3.52 8.87 -16.65
C GLY A 84 -3.81 7.42 -16.28
N GLU A 85 -3.10 6.49 -16.92
CA GLU A 85 -3.27 5.05 -16.70
C GLU A 85 -2.82 4.59 -15.31
N LEU A 86 -2.04 5.42 -14.60
CA LEU A 86 -1.51 5.12 -13.27
C LEU A 86 -2.34 5.75 -12.14
N ASP A 87 -3.57 6.22 -12.43
CA ASP A 87 -4.50 6.72 -11.41
C ASP A 87 -4.70 5.68 -10.30
N SER A 88 -4.10 5.96 -9.15
CA SER A 88 -4.06 5.03 -8.02
C SER A 88 -3.75 5.75 -6.72
N PHE A 89 -4.29 5.20 -5.64
CA PHE A 89 -4.05 5.74 -4.30
C PHE A 89 -2.55 5.82 -3.94
N LEU A 90 -1.74 4.86 -4.37
CA LEU A 90 -0.29 4.86 -4.08
C LEU A 90 0.45 6.00 -4.80
N ILE A 91 0.09 6.31 -6.04
CA ILE A 91 0.68 7.45 -6.76
C ILE A 91 0.22 8.77 -6.14
N GLU A 92 -1.07 8.89 -5.79
CA GLU A 92 -1.62 10.08 -5.11
C GLU A 92 -0.88 10.39 -3.79
N ILE A 93 -0.74 9.40 -2.90
CA ILE A 93 -0.03 9.62 -1.64
C ILE A 93 1.45 9.90 -1.86
N THR A 94 2.06 9.35 -2.92
CA THR A 94 3.47 9.60 -3.26
C THR A 94 3.68 11.06 -3.65
N ALA A 95 2.80 11.62 -4.49
CA ALA A 95 2.80 13.04 -4.80
C ALA A 95 2.66 13.92 -3.53
N ASN A 96 1.72 13.56 -2.66
CA ASN A 96 1.50 14.27 -1.40
C ASN A 96 2.72 14.22 -0.46
N ILE A 97 3.38 13.06 -0.35
CA ILE A 97 4.59 12.87 0.46
C ILE A 97 5.74 13.73 -0.09
N LEU A 98 5.92 13.79 -1.41
CA LEU A 98 6.96 14.59 -2.05
C LEU A 98 6.78 16.09 -1.76
N LYS A 99 5.53 16.58 -1.70
CA LYS A 99 5.20 17.98 -1.38
C LYS A 99 5.31 18.31 0.11
N PHE A 100 5.33 17.31 0.98
CA PHE A 100 5.26 17.54 2.42
C PHE A 100 6.54 18.22 2.94
N LYS A 101 6.37 19.41 3.52
CA LYS A 101 7.40 20.26 4.11
C LYS A 101 7.19 20.38 5.62
N ASP A 102 8.28 20.41 6.38
CA ASP A 102 8.22 20.64 7.83
C ASP A 102 8.00 22.12 8.18
N GLU A 103 8.00 22.44 9.48
CA GLU A 103 7.85 23.80 10.01
C GLU A 103 8.94 24.78 9.52
N LYS A 104 10.07 24.27 9.02
CA LYS A 104 11.17 25.07 8.47
C LYS A 104 11.04 25.25 6.95
N GLY A 105 10.00 24.69 6.33
CA GLY A 105 9.77 24.73 4.89
C GLY A 105 10.62 23.75 4.09
N GLU A 106 11.30 22.81 4.76
CA GLU A 106 12.17 21.83 4.11
C GLU A 106 11.41 20.53 3.85
N HIS A 107 11.68 19.88 2.71
CA HIS A 107 11.08 18.58 2.40
C HIS A 107 11.46 17.55 3.44
N VAL A 108 10.46 16.77 3.89
CA VAL A 108 10.67 15.78 4.94
C VAL A 108 11.23 14.48 4.38
N LEU A 109 10.81 14.08 3.17
CA LEU A 109 11.19 12.80 2.58
C LEU A 109 12.71 12.53 2.59
N PRO A 110 13.60 13.46 2.19
CA PRO A 110 15.05 13.22 2.22
C PRO A 110 15.65 13.07 3.62
N LYS A 111 14.91 13.49 4.67
CA LYS A 111 15.35 13.39 6.08
C LYS A 111 14.93 12.06 6.71
N ILE A 112 14.09 11.30 6.02
CA ILE A 112 13.62 10.01 6.49
C ILE A 112 14.72 8.97 6.29
N ARG A 113 14.94 8.14 7.31
CA ARG A 113 15.91 7.05 7.22
C ARG A 113 15.44 6.03 6.17
N ASP A 114 16.28 5.81 5.17
CA ASP A 114 16.07 4.78 4.15
C ASP A 114 16.34 3.38 4.72
N SER A 115 15.35 2.85 5.44
CA SER A 115 15.36 1.49 5.95
C SER A 115 13.92 1.01 6.13
N ALA A 116 13.47 0.15 5.22
CA ALA A 116 12.15 -0.46 5.28
C ALA A 116 12.14 -1.71 6.19
N GLY A 117 11.32 -1.70 7.24
CA GLY A 117 11.03 -2.89 8.04
C GLY A 117 9.92 -3.75 7.40
N GLN A 118 10.06 -5.08 7.45
CA GLN A 118 9.01 -6.01 7.02
C GLN A 118 8.37 -6.70 8.23
N VAL A 119 7.15 -6.28 8.55
CA VAL A 119 6.20 -7.10 9.32
C VAL A 119 4.95 -7.20 8.45
N ARG A 120 4.33 -8.39 8.38
CA ARG A 120 3.18 -8.69 7.51
C ARG A 120 2.23 -7.49 7.38
N THR A 121 2.34 -6.75 6.26
CA THR A 121 1.30 -6.05 5.46
C THR A 121 1.65 -4.65 4.93
N PHE A 122 2.68 -3.90 5.34
CA PHE A 122 2.87 -2.55 4.77
C PHE A 122 4.33 -2.06 4.75
N ALA A 123 4.85 -1.55 3.63
CA ALA A 123 6.22 -1.01 3.50
C ALA A 123 6.37 0.44 2.99
N ILE A 124 5.36 1.10 2.42
CA ILE A 124 5.39 2.58 2.27
C ILE A 124 4.72 3.29 3.48
N ILE A 125 4.06 2.51 4.35
CA ILE A 125 3.74 2.85 5.76
C ILE A 125 4.82 2.29 6.73
N GLY A 126 5.84 1.60 6.21
CA GLY A 126 6.80 0.81 7.01
C GLY A 126 7.70 1.62 7.95
N ILE A 127 7.71 2.95 7.82
CA ILE A 127 8.55 3.85 8.61
C ILE A 127 7.86 4.27 9.93
N TYR A 128 6.55 4.01 10.10
CA TYR A 128 5.77 4.52 11.24
C TYR A 128 5.57 3.60 12.46
N THR A 129 6.10 2.37 12.52
CA THR A 129 6.00 1.55 13.76
C THR A 129 7.28 0.78 14.10
N ARG A 130 7.84 1.08 15.28
CA ARG A 130 8.94 0.34 15.92
C ARG A 130 8.73 -1.19 15.87
N VAL A 131 9.74 -1.94 15.42
CA VAL A 131 10.64 -2.79 16.23
C VAL A 131 11.48 -3.63 15.25
N SER A 132 12.79 -3.48 15.37
CA SER A 132 13.82 -4.38 14.86
C SER A 132 13.93 -5.62 15.75
N ASP A 133 13.86 -6.83 15.17
CA ASP A 133 14.73 -8.00 15.44
C ASP A 133 14.00 -9.34 15.13
N PRO A 134 14.27 -10.01 13.99
CA PRO A 134 13.66 -11.29 13.63
C PRO A 134 14.25 -12.52 14.34
N GLU A 135 15.33 -12.41 15.13
CA GLU A 135 15.97 -13.59 15.74
C GLU A 135 15.42 -14.00 17.11
N LYS A 136 14.54 -13.21 17.74
CA LYS A 136 13.99 -13.51 19.08
C LYS A 136 12.70 -14.33 19.14
N PHE A 137 12.10 -14.72 18.01
CA PHE A 137 10.80 -15.43 18.01
C PHE A 137 10.87 -16.93 17.71
N ILE A 138 12.06 -17.47 17.39
CA ILE A 138 12.20 -18.86 16.91
C ILE A 138 12.73 -19.83 17.98
N TYR A 139 13.31 -19.36 19.09
CA TYR A 139 13.72 -20.26 20.17
C TYR A 139 13.44 -19.73 21.58
N SER A 140 12.82 -20.64 22.36
CA SER A 140 12.70 -20.76 23.82
C SER A 140 11.36 -20.36 24.46
N PRO A 141 10.97 -21.10 25.53
CA PRO A 141 9.67 -21.77 25.72
C PRO A 141 8.49 -20.91 26.17
#